data_AF-A0A9D4A966-F1
#
_entry.id   AF-A0A9D4A966-F1
#
_cell.length_a   1.000
_cell.length_b   1.000
_cell.length_c   1.000
_cell.angle_alpha   90.00
_cell.angle_beta   90.00
_cell.angle_gamma   90.00
#
_symmetry.space_group_name_H-M   'P 1'
#
loop_
_entity.id
_entity.type
_entity.pdbx_description
1 polymer ?
#
loop_
_entity_poly.entity_id
_entity_poly.type
_entity_poly.pdbx_seq_one_letter_code
_entity_poly.pdbx_strand_id
1 'polypeptide(L)' 'MHSTHLLLEEPIRMASILEPSKASFFPAMTKIVGTLGPKSRSVEVISGCLNAGMSVARFDFSWHDLEYH' A
#
# COMPACT_ATOMS: atom_id res chain seq x y z
N MET A 1 3.29 8.99 -27.24
CA MET A 1 3.28 8.71 -25.79
C MET A 1 1.90 9.10 -25.29
N HIS A 2 1.09 8.13 -24.87
CA HIS A 2 -0.29 8.37 -24.47
C HIS A 2 -0.28 9.19 -23.18
N SER A 3 -0.71 10.44 -23.23
CA SER A 3 -0.88 11.27 -22.04
C SER A 3 -1.94 10.61 -21.17
N THR A 4 -1.52 9.98 -20.08
CA THR A 4 -2.43 9.60 -19.00
C THR A 4 -3.08 10.88 -18.52
N HIS A 5 -4.34 11.07 -18.90
CA HIS A 5 -5.19 12.09 -18.33
C HIS A 5 -5.30 11.75 -16.85
N LEU A 6 -4.42 12.35 -16.03
CA LEU A 6 -4.62 12.37 -14.59
C LEU A 6 -6.00 12.98 -14.41
N LEU A 7 -6.96 12.16 -13.96
CA LEU A 7 -8.24 12.63 -13.47
C LEU A 7 -7.91 13.49 -12.24
N LEU A 8 -7.51 14.73 -12.48
CA LEU A 8 -7.20 15.71 -11.45
C LEU A 8 -8.53 16.05 -10.79
N GLU A 9 -8.76 15.29 -9.73
CA GLU A 9 -9.31 15.65 -8.42
C GLU A 9 -10.47 16.66 -8.43
N GLU A 10 -11.54 16.36 -7.69
CA GLU A 10 -12.43 17.44 -7.27
C GLU A 10 -11.58 18.61 -6.73
N PRO A 11 -11.91 19.87 -7.04
CA PRO A 11 -11.15 21.02 -6.55
C PRO A 11 -10.96 20.86 -5.04
N ILE A 12 -9.73 21.04 -4.52
CA ILE A 12 -9.47 20.92 -3.08
C ILE A 12 -10.50 21.75 -2.32
N ARG A 13 -11.36 21.07 -1.56
CA ARG A 13 -12.39 21.71 -0.74
C ARG A 13 -11.93 21.67 0.70
N MET A 14 -12.32 22.66 1.51
CA MET A 14 -12.04 22.61 2.96
C MET A 14 -12.51 21.30 3.60
N ALA A 15 -13.62 20.72 3.11
CA ALA A 15 -14.11 19.42 3.56
C ALA A 15 -13.11 18.27 3.33
N SER A 16 -12.34 18.25 2.22
CA SER A 16 -11.37 17.17 1.99
C SER A 16 -10.15 17.22 2.94
N ILE A 17 -9.97 18.34 3.66
CA ILE A 17 -8.91 18.52 4.66
C ILE A 17 -9.44 18.24 6.07
N LEU A 18 -10.65 18.74 6.36
CA LEU A 18 -11.23 18.70 7.70
C LEU A 18 -12.01 17.42 7.99
N GLU A 19 -12.53 16.76 6.96
CA GLU A 19 -13.35 15.55 7.10
C GLU A 19 -12.54 14.29 6.77
N PRO A 20 -12.76 13.17 7.49
CA PRO A 20 -12.13 11.90 7.17
C PRO A 20 -12.46 11.44 5.75
N SER A 21 -11.43 11.00 5.02
CA SER A 21 -11.62 10.39 3.71
C SER A 21 -12.43 9.10 3.81
N LYS A 22 -13.40 8.92 2.91
CA LYS A 22 -14.12 7.65 2.77
C LYS A 22 -13.14 6.60 2.24
N ALA A 23 -13.09 5.44 2.89
CA ALA A 23 -12.16 4.35 2.56
C ALA A 23 -12.22 3.85 1.10
N SER A 24 -13.28 4.18 0.36
CA SER A 24 -13.54 3.72 -1.01
C SER A 24 -13.40 4.78 -2.10
N PHE A 25 -13.05 6.04 -1.78
CA PHE A 25 -13.29 7.14 -2.73
C PHE A 25 -12.47 7.00 -4.02
N PHE A 26 -11.21 6.55 -3.93
CA PHE A 26 -10.45 6.03 -5.06
C PHE A 26 -9.42 5.03 -4.52
N PRO A 27 -9.24 3.84 -5.12
CA PRO A 27 -8.09 3.01 -4.78
C PRO A 27 -6.84 3.86 -5.01
N ALA A 28 -6.01 3.99 -3.96
CA ALA A 28 -4.78 4.75 -4.05
C ALA A 28 -3.98 4.26 -5.27
N MET A 29 -3.64 5.18 -6.18
CA MET A 29 -2.85 4.82 -7.35
C MET A 29 -1.41 4.46 -6.96
N THR A 30 -0.94 5.02 -5.84
CA THR A 30 0.36 4.71 -5.24
C THR A 30 0.39 3.29 -4.71
N LYS A 31 1.40 2.51 -5.12
CA LYS A 31 1.63 1.15 -4.63
C LYS A 31 2.40 1.15 -3.32
N ILE A 32 2.09 0.19 -2.45
CA ILE A 32 2.76 0.00 -1.16
C ILE A 32 3.68 -1.22 -1.24
N VAL A 33 4.96 -1.02 -0.92
CA VAL A 33 5.94 -2.10 -0.79
C VAL A 33 6.16 -2.39 0.70
N GLY A 34 5.82 -3.60 1.15
CA GLY A 34 6.06 -4.06 2.51
C GLY A 34 7.30 -4.95 2.58
N THR A 35 8.29 -4.57 3.40
CA THR A 35 9.43 -5.46 3.66
C THR A 35 8.99 -6.54 4.67
N LEU A 36 9.14 -7.81 4.28
CA LEU A 36 8.81 -8.93 5.15
C LEU A 36 9.93 -9.23 6.14
N GLY A 37 9.54 -9.66 7.34
CA GLY A 37 10.46 -9.95 8.42
C GLY A 37 9.76 -10.71 9.55
N PRO A 38 10.42 -10.88 10.71
CA PRO A 38 9.91 -11.75 11.77
C PRO A 38 8.52 -11.38 12.29
N LYS A 39 8.17 -10.08 12.27
CA LYS A 39 6.87 -9.57 12.71
C LYS A 39 5.72 -9.80 11.71
N SER A 40 6.05 -10.06 10.44
CA SER A 40 5.09 -10.29 9.36
C SER A 40 5.16 -11.71 8.81
N ARG A 41 5.66 -12.66 9.61
CA ARG A 41 5.83 -14.07 9.19
C ARG A 41 4.52 -14.86 9.21
N SER A 42 3.59 -14.49 10.09
CA SER A 42 2.31 -15.21 10.20
C SER A 42 1.41 -14.88 9.01
N VAL A 43 0.62 -15.88 8.58
CA VAL A 43 -0.32 -15.73 7.45
C VAL A 43 -1.36 -14.66 7.75
N GLU A 44 -1.81 -14.58 9.00
CA GLU A 44 -2.78 -13.60 9.48
C GLU A 44 -2.26 -12.18 9.31
N VAL A 45 -0.98 -11.95 9.66
CA VAL A 45 -0.36 -10.62 9.51
C VAL A 45 -0.20 -10.26 8.04
N ILE A 46 0.26 -11.18 7.20
CA ILE A 46 0.40 -10.93 5.75
C ILE A 46 -0.96 -10.62 5.12
N SER A 47 -2.00 -11.39 5.47
CA SER A 47 -3.36 -11.15 5.00
C SER A 47 -3.88 -9.77 5.44
N GLY A 48 -3.63 -9.38 6.69
CA GLY A 48 -3.91 -8.05 7.20
C GLY A 48 -3.21 -6.94 6.39
N CYS A 49 -1.93 -7.13 6.06
CA CYS A 49 -1.17 -6.19 5.23
C CYS A 49 -1.73 -6.06 3.80
N LEU A 50 -2.14 -7.19 3.18
CA LEU A 50 -2.77 -7.17 1.85
C LEU A 50 -4.09 -6.41 1.87
N ASN A 51 -4.93 -6.66 2.87
CA ASN A 51 -6.21 -5.94 3.05
C ASN A 51 -5.99 -4.45 3.35
N ALA A 52 -4.89 -4.09 4.01
CA ALA A 52 -4.49 -2.70 4.25
C ALA A 52 -3.87 -2.01 3.02
N GLY A 53 -3.68 -2.71 1.89
CA GLY A 53 -3.23 -2.14 0.62
C GLY A 53 -1.79 -2.46 0.21
N MET A 54 -1.08 -3.35 0.92
CA MET A 54 0.23 -3.84 0.50
C MET A 54 0.11 -4.48 -0.89
N SER A 55 0.90 -3.99 -1.84
CA SER A 55 0.86 -4.43 -3.25
C SER A 55 2.08 -5.26 -3.63
N VAL A 56 3.20 -5.10 -2.94
CA VAL A 56 4.46 -5.79 -3.20
C VAL A 56 5.07 -6.24 -1.87
N ALA A 57 5.51 -7.49 -1.80
CA ALA A 57 6.34 -7.99 -0.71
C ALA A 57 7.82 -7.89 -1.11
N ARG A 58 8.63 -7.26 -0.26
CA ARG A 58 10.09 -7.18 -0.40
C ARG A 58 10.75 -8.15 0.56
N PHE A 59 11.56 -9.05 0.03
CA PHE A 59 12.48 -9.90 0.81
C PHE A 59 13.84 -9.22 0.88
N ASP A 60 14.35 -9.01 2.09
CA ASP A 60 15.65 -8.39 2.30
C ASP A 60 16.73 -9.45 2.46
N PHE A 61 17.42 -9.78 1.35
CA PHE A 61 18.48 -10.78 1.33
C PHE A 61 19.77 -10.34 2.04
N SER A 62 19.86 -9.09 2.52
CA SER A 62 20.94 -8.69 3.45
C SER A 62 20.71 -9.23 4.87
N TRP A 63 19.54 -9.82 5.12
CA TRP A 63 19.10 -10.34 6.40
C TRP A 63 18.65 -11.80 6.26
N HIS A 64 19.03 -12.65 7.23
CA HIS A 64 18.73 -14.09 7.26
C HIS A 64 19.28 -14.91 6.05
N ASP A 65 19.01 -16.21 6.07
CA ASP A 65 19.43 -17.18 5.06
C ASP A 65 18.29 -17.53 4.07
N LEU A 66 18.59 -18.40 3.11
CA LEU A 66 17.65 -18.86 2.08
C LEU A 66 16.51 -19.75 2.63
N GLU A 67 16.67 -20.37 3.80
CA GLU A 67 15.62 -21.22 4.39
C GLU A 67 14.59 -20.38 5.13
N TYR A 68 15.02 -19.26 5.68
CA TYR A 68 14.14 -18.30 6.34
C TYR A 68 13.18 -17.61 5.36
N HIS A 69 13.67 -17.23 4.17
CA HIS A 69 12.90 -16.50 3.13
C HIS A 69 11.97 -17.42 2.34
#